data_AF-A0A1V5RB10-F1
#
_entry.id   AF-A0A1V5RB10-F1
#
_cell.length_a   1.000
_cell.length_b   1.000
_cell.length_c   1.000
_cell.angle_alpha   90.00
_cell.angle_beta   90.00
_cell.angle_gamma   90.00
#
_symmetry.space_group_name_H-M   'P 1'
#
loop_
_entity.id
_entity.type
_entity.pdbx_description
1 polymer ?
#
loop_
_entity_poly.entity_id
_entity_poly.type
_entity_poly.pdbx_seq_one_letter_code
_entity_poly.pdbx_strand_id
1 'polypeptide(L)'
;MQASAATPIGSNTTTTPSGEESIGSHQSKKDMVAIALAHGLYYVAQTTTGYPADIQAKVKKAVSIPGPAYIQILVPCIPGWKIKPDQAIELGKLASQTGLYPQLEYINGELVSKTKITEKKPVEKYLKLQGRFSHLFKNDDGKKEIELIQKLADSNIEKYRLLE
;
A
#
# COMPACT_ATOMS: atom_id res chain seq x y z
N MET A 1 15.93 1.28 10.60
CA MET A 1 14.92 1.01 9.56
C MET A 1 15.36 1.72 8.30
N GLN A 2 15.96 0.96 7.39
CA GLN A 2 16.50 1.40 6.12
C GLN A 2 15.41 1.42 5.03
N ALA A 3 15.67 2.13 3.94
CA ALA A 3 14.83 2.09 2.75
C ALA A 3 14.94 0.75 2.01
N SER A 4 13.92 0.45 1.22
CA SER A 4 13.83 -0.71 0.34
C SER A 4 13.05 -0.35 -0.92
N ALA A 5 13.05 -1.21 -1.93
CA ALA A 5 12.23 -1.02 -3.12
C ALA A 5 10.70 -0.97 -2.83
N ALA A 6 10.28 -1.39 -1.62
CA ALA A 6 8.89 -1.30 -1.17
C ALA A 6 8.57 0.02 -0.44
N THR A 7 9.57 0.84 -0.14
CA THR A 7 9.43 2.08 0.62
C THR A 7 8.71 3.14 -0.21
N PRO A 8 7.56 3.66 0.24
CA PRO A 8 6.86 4.72 -0.48
C PRO A 8 7.67 6.02 -0.52
N ILE A 9 7.42 6.83 -1.54
CA ILE A 9 7.91 8.21 -1.62
C ILE A 9 7.53 8.99 -0.36
N GLY A 10 8.38 9.94 0.05
CA GLY A 10 8.18 10.76 1.24
C GLY A 10 8.43 10.05 2.58
N SER A 11 8.81 8.76 2.58
CA SER A 11 9.07 8.03 3.82
C SER A 11 10.42 8.43 4.42
N ASN A 12 10.42 8.83 5.70
CA ASN A 12 11.66 9.03 6.45
C ASN A 12 12.24 7.68 6.92
N THR A 13 13.45 7.34 6.45
CA THR A 13 14.20 6.14 6.84
C THR A 13 15.64 6.51 7.21
N THR A 14 16.42 5.58 7.77
CA THR A 14 17.82 5.86 8.12
C THR A 14 18.72 6.10 6.90
N THR A 15 18.36 5.56 5.73
CA THR A 15 19.13 5.73 4.48
C THR A 15 18.52 6.76 3.53
N THR A 16 17.30 7.23 3.83
CA THR A 16 16.62 8.32 3.13
C THR A 16 15.97 9.25 4.16
N PRO A 17 16.79 9.96 4.96
CA PRO A 17 16.28 10.79 6.03
C PRO A 17 15.55 12.02 5.49
N SER A 18 14.45 12.40 6.13
CA SER A 18 13.83 13.71 5.88
C SER A 18 14.65 14.83 6.51
N GLY A 19 14.72 15.99 5.86
CA GLY A 19 15.44 17.19 6.35
C GLY A 19 14.95 18.46 5.65
N GLU A 20 15.64 19.57 5.85
CA GLU A 20 15.29 20.87 5.21
C GLU A 20 15.23 20.75 3.69
N GLU A 21 16.21 20.06 3.10
CA GLU A 21 16.34 19.85 1.66
C GLU A 21 15.87 18.46 1.19
N SER A 22 15.14 17.70 2.03
CA SER A 22 14.70 16.34 1.68
C SER A 22 13.33 15.97 2.24
N ILE A 23 12.44 15.53 1.34
CA ILE A 23 11.15 14.94 1.70
C ILE A 23 11.28 13.49 2.23
N GLY A 24 12.49 12.93 2.34
CA GLY A 24 12.72 11.52 2.67
C GLY A 24 12.96 10.68 1.42
N SER A 25 12.38 9.48 1.33
CA SER A 25 12.52 8.62 0.14
C SER A 25 12.05 9.32 -1.13
N HIS A 26 12.91 9.41 -2.14
CA HIS A 26 12.59 9.94 -3.47
C HIS A 26 12.14 8.85 -4.46
N GLN A 27 12.23 7.58 -4.06
CA GLN A 27 11.87 6.46 -4.93
C GLN A 27 10.39 6.12 -4.80
N SER A 28 9.75 5.83 -5.93
CA SER A 28 8.44 5.21 -5.98
C SER A 28 8.54 3.74 -5.61
N LYS A 29 7.54 3.24 -4.89
CA LYS A 29 7.42 1.81 -4.55
C LYS A 29 7.41 0.98 -5.83
N LYS A 30 8.29 -0.02 -5.93
CA LYS A 30 8.31 -1.01 -7.01
C LYS A 30 6.99 -1.78 -7.05
N ASP A 31 6.39 -1.85 -8.24
CA ASP A 31 5.15 -2.59 -8.49
C ASP A 31 5.45 -4.08 -8.69
N MET A 32 5.54 -4.79 -7.56
CA MET A 32 5.79 -6.23 -7.57
C MET A 32 4.60 -7.04 -8.11
N VAL A 33 3.37 -6.52 -8.01
CA VAL A 33 2.18 -7.17 -8.58
C VAL A 33 2.27 -7.17 -10.10
N ALA A 34 2.57 -6.01 -10.71
CA ALA A 34 2.77 -5.93 -12.15
C ALA A 34 3.92 -6.82 -12.64
N ILE A 35 5.01 -6.90 -11.88
CA ILE A 35 6.14 -7.77 -12.23
C ILE A 35 5.77 -9.25 -12.15
N ALA A 36 5.05 -9.67 -11.11
CA ALA A 36 4.57 -11.05 -10.99
C ALA A 36 3.63 -11.42 -12.15
N LEU A 37 2.74 -10.50 -12.54
CA LEU A 37 1.86 -10.68 -13.70
C LEU A 37 2.65 -10.81 -15.01
N ALA A 38 3.69 -9.99 -15.20
CA ALA A 38 4.54 -10.06 -16.39
C ALA A 38 5.31 -11.39 -16.54
N HIS A 39 5.55 -12.11 -15.44
CA HIS A 39 6.15 -13.45 -15.46
C HIS A 39 5.12 -14.57 -15.72
N GLY A 40 3.85 -14.24 -15.94
CA GLY A 40 2.81 -15.23 -16.26
C GLY A 40 2.41 -16.13 -15.09
N LEU A 41 2.52 -15.65 -13.85
CA LEU A 41 2.07 -16.41 -12.68
C LEU A 41 0.57 -16.70 -12.77
N TYR A 42 0.18 -17.93 -12.42
CA TYR A 42 -1.22 -18.37 -12.48
C TYR A 42 -2.09 -17.69 -11.41
N TYR A 43 -1.49 -17.30 -10.30
CA TYR A 43 -2.18 -16.59 -9.23
C TYR A 43 -1.34 -15.44 -8.68
N VAL A 44 -1.91 -14.24 -8.69
CA VAL A 44 -1.29 -13.04 -8.11
C VAL A 44 -2.34 -12.32 -7.29
N ALA A 45 -2.04 -12.02 -6.03
CA ALA A 45 -2.98 -11.29 -5.18
C ALA A 45 -2.28 -10.20 -4.35
N GLN A 46 -3.04 -9.15 -4.05
CA GLN A 46 -2.64 -8.08 -3.14
C GLN A 46 -3.67 -7.95 -2.02
N THR A 47 -3.21 -7.86 -0.78
CA THR A 47 -4.08 -7.74 0.41
C THR A 47 -3.38 -7.05 1.58
N THR A 48 -4.11 -6.78 2.65
CA THR A 48 -3.64 -6.04 3.83
C THR A 48 -4.15 -6.69 5.11
N THR A 49 -3.34 -6.61 6.17
CA THR A 49 -3.66 -7.13 7.51
C THR A 49 -4.92 -6.54 8.15
N GLY A 50 -5.48 -5.46 7.57
CA GLY A 50 -6.80 -4.93 7.94
C GLY A 50 -7.96 -5.90 7.69
N TYR A 51 -7.77 -6.93 6.85
CA TYR A 51 -8.80 -7.91 6.46
C TYR A 51 -8.27 -9.35 6.55
N PRO A 52 -8.14 -9.92 7.77
CA PRO A 52 -7.58 -11.27 7.95
C PRO A 52 -8.33 -12.38 7.21
N ALA A 53 -9.66 -12.27 7.07
CA ALA A 53 -10.46 -13.22 6.32
C ALA A 53 -10.12 -13.24 4.81
N ASP A 54 -9.83 -12.07 4.22
CA ASP A 54 -9.39 -11.97 2.83
C ASP A 54 -7.99 -12.59 2.64
N ILE A 55 -7.08 -12.39 3.60
CA ILE A 55 -5.77 -13.07 3.60
C ILE A 55 -5.95 -14.59 3.61
N GLN A 56 -6.77 -15.13 4.51
CA GLN A 56 -7.01 -16.57 4.60
C GLN A 56 -7.61 -17.13 3.30
N ALA A 57 -8.59 -16.45 2.72
CA ALA A 57 -9.21 -16.85 1.46
C ALA A 57 -8.20 -16.88 0.31
N LYS A 58 -7.38 -15.82 0.16
CA LYS A 58 -6.35 -15.71 -0.88
C LYS A 58 -5.24 -16.74 -0.72
N VAL A 59 -4.80 -17.01 0.51
CA VAL A 59 -3.80 -18.05 0.80
C VAL A 59 -4.36 -19.44 0.46
N LYS A 60 -5.59 -19.75 0.88
CA LYS A 60 -6.24 -21.02 0.56
C LYS A 60 -6.35 -21.23 -0.95
N LYS A 61 -6.70 -20.18 -1.69
CA LYS A 61 -6.79 -20.21 -3.15
C LYS A 61 -5.43 -20.37 -3.80
N ALA A 62 -4.41 -19.61 -3.39
CA ALA A 62 -3.04 -19.74 -3.91
C ALA A 62 -2.49 -21.17 -3.76
N VAL A 63 -2.70 -21.80 -2.61
CA VAL A 63 -2.26 -23.19 -2.35
C VAL A 63 -2.97 -24.20 -3.26
N SER A 64 -4.20 -23.92 -3.70
CA SER A 64 -4.95 -24.81 -4.60
C SER A 64 -4.57 -24.68 -6.08
N ILE A 65 -3.80 -23.68 -6.46
CA ILE A 65 -3.44 -23.42 -7.87
C ILE A 65 -2.22 -24.27 -8.25
N PRO A 66 -2.29 -25.07 -9.33
CA PRO A 66 -1.16 -25.88 -9.78
C PRO A 66 -0.12 -24.99 -10.48
N GLY A 67 0.81 -24.41 -9.71
CA GLY A 67 1.93 -23.61 -10.22
C GLY A 67 2.35 -22.47 -9.30
N PRO A 68 3.22 -21.56 -9.77
CA PRO A 68 3.71 -20.47 -8.95
C PRO A 68 2.60 -19.45 -8.65
N ALA A 69 2.49 -19.10 -7.38
CA ALA A 69 1.55 -18.10 -6.87
C ALA A 69 2.31 -17.02 -6.09
N TYR A 70 1.84 -15.77 -6.18
CA TYR A 70 2.42 -14.64 -5.47
C TYR A 70 1.33 -13.87 -4.71
N ILE A 71 1.54 -13.63 -3.41
CA ILE A 71 0.65 -12.80 -2.60
C ILE A 71 1.47 -11.69 -1.96
N GLN A 72 1.09 -10.43 -2.19
CA GLN A 72 1.67 -9.28 -1.52
C GLN A 72 0.77 -8.79 -0.39
N ILE A 73 1.22 -8.98 0.85
CA ILE A 73 0.48 -8.59 2.05
C ILE A 73 1.08 -7.32 2.66
N LEU A 74 0.27 -6.27 2.82
CA LEU A 74 0.65 -5.08 3.58
C LEU A 74 0.53 -5.34 5.08
N VAL A 75 1.67 -5.25 5.77
CA VAL A 75 1.78 -5.41 7.23
C VAL A 75 2.34 -4.11 7.82
N PRO A 76 1.51 -3.28 8.49
CA PRO A 76 1.98 -2.12 9.23
C PRO A 76 2.99 -2.52 10.30
N CYS A 77 4.17 -1.90 10.28
CA CYS A 77 5.27 -2.22 11.18
C CYS A 77 5.33 -1.17 12.29
N ILE A 78 5.10 -1.59 13.55
CA ILE A 78 5.09 -0.71 14.72
C ILE A 78 6.37 0.15 14.82
N PRO A 79 7.58 -0.45 14.93
CA PRO A 79 8.80 0.35 15.05
C PRO A 79 9.14 1.09 13.75
N GLY A 80 8.87 0.49 12.60
CA GLY A 80 9.23 1.04 11.30
C GLY A 80 8.42 2.25 10.87
N TRP A 81 7.12 2.21 11.13
CA TRP A 81 6.20 3.28 10.75
C TRP A 81 6.01 4.28 11.88
N LYS A 82 6.58 3.98 13.07
CA LYS A 82 6.45 4.77 14.31
C LYS A 82 4.98 4.98 14.67
N ILE A 83 4.25 3.87 14.75
CA ILE A 83 2.79 3.83 15.05
C ILE A 83 2.59 3.22 16.44
N LYS A 84 1.41 3.42 17.04
CA LYS A 84 1.07 2.76 18.31
C LYS A 84 0.74 1.27 18.07
N PRO A 85 0.96 0.38 19.06
CA PRO A 85 0.71 -1.05 18.91
C PRO A 85 -0.73 -1.42 18.53
N ASP A 86 -1.72 -0.65 18.98
CA ASP A 86 -3.15 -0.84 18.73
C ASP A 86 -3.61 -0.33 17.34
N GLN A 87 -2.75 0.39 16.60
CA GLN A 87 -3.11 1.02 15.33
C GLN A 87 -2.85 0.16 14.10
N ALA A 88 -2.21 -1.00 14.23
CA ALA A 88 -1.77 -1.80 13.08
C ALA A 88 -2.95 -2.25 12.19
N ILE A 89 -4.04 -2.75 12.79
CA ILE A 89 -5.23 -3.19 12.03
C ILE A 89 -5.95 -2.01 11.39
N GLU A 90 -6.07 -0.88 12.10
CA GLU A 90 -6.68 0.34 11.58
C GLU A 90 -5.91 0.87 10.36
N LEU A 91 -4.59 0.95 10.43
CA LEU A 91 -3.74 1.36 9.31
C LEU A 91 -3.85 0.42 8.12
N GLY A 92 -3.97 -0.89 8.38
CA GLY A 92 -4.24 -1.87 7.33
C GLY A 92 -5.54 -1.59 6.58
N LYS A 93 -6.60 -1.19 7.29
CA LYS A 93 -7.89 -0.78 6.68
C LYS A 93 -7.79 0.55 5.96
N LEU A 94 -7.18 1.56 6.58
CA LEU A 94 -6.99 2.89 5.99
C LEU A 94 -6.19 2.83 4.68
N ALA A 95 -5.19 1.96 4.58
CA ALA A 95 -4.45 1.75 3.34
C ALA A 95 -5.37 1.33 2.17
N SER A 96 -6.38 0.50 2.44
CA SER A 96 -7.39 0.11 1.45
C SER A 96 -8.41 1.22 1.20
N GLN A 97 -8.96 1.83 2.26
CA GLN A 97 -10.01 2.87 2.19
C GLN A 97 -9.55 4.15 1.49
N THR A 98 -8.25 4.43 1.51
CA THR A 98 -7.66 5.58 0.82
C THR A 98 -7.37 5.31 -0.66
N GLY A 99 -7.45 4.05 -1.12
CA GLY A 99 -7.07 3.67 -2.49
C GLY A 99 -5.56 3.50 -2.72
N LEU A 100 -4.72 3.74 -1.70
CA LEU A 100 -3.26 3.57 -1.82
C LEU A 100 -2.85 2.11 -1.95
N TYR A 101 -3.59 1.19 -1.31
CA TYR A 101 -3.28 -0.23 -1.31
C TYR A 101 -4.54 -1.06 -1.62
N PRO A 102 -4.91 -1.19 -2.90
CA PRO A 102 -6.11 -1.94 -3.30
C PRO A 102 -5.95 -3.43 -3.02
N GLN A 103 -7.03 -4.08 -2.62
CA GLN A 103 -7.09 -5.53 -2.49
C GLN A 103 -7.53 -6.11 -3.83
N LEU A 104 -6.63 -6.84 -4.47
CA LEU A 104 -6.78 -7.33 -5.83
C LEU A 104 -6.50 -8.82 -5.89
N GLU A 105 -7.09 -9.48 -6.87
CA GLU A 105 -6.86 -10.89 -7.17
C GLU A 105 -6.86 -11.09 -8.69
N TYR A 106 -5.80 -11.73 -9.17
CA TYR A 106 -5.59 -12.06 -10.56
C TYR A 106 -5.45 -13.57 -10.73
N ILE A 107 -6.08 -14.10 -11.78
CA ILE A 107 -5.91 -15.48 -12.23
C ILE A 107 -5.47 -15.44 -13.68
N ASN A 108 -4.36 -16.11 -14.00
CA ASN A 108 -3.80 -16.17 -15.35
C ASN A 108 -3.65 -14.79 -16.03
N GLY A 109 -3.23 -13.79 -15.25
CA GLY A 109 -3.05 -12.41 -15.74
C GLY A 109 -4.30 -11.53 -15.71
N GLU A 110 -5.49 -12.09 -15.52
CA GLU A 110 -6.75 -11.34 -15.54
C GLU A 110 -7.22 -10.95 -14.13
N LEU A 111 -7.65 -9.69 -13.95
CA LEU A 111 -8.22 -9.22 -12.69
C LEU A 111 -9.61 -9.84 -12.47
N VAL A 112 -9.70 -10.83 -11.59
CA VAL A 112 -10.94 -11.56 -11.32
C VAL A 112 -11.72 -11.02 -10.11
N SER A 113 -11.03 -10.41 -9.14
CA SER A 113 -11.67 -9.85 -7.96
C SER A 113 -10.94 -8.62 -7.45
N LYS A 114 -11.74 -7.65 -6.98
CA LYS A 114 -11.28 -6.46 -6.26
C LYS A 114 -12.22 -6.17 -5.11
N THR A 115 -11.70 -5.61 -4.03
CA THR A 115 -12.54 -5.16 -2.91
C THR A 115 -13.01 -3.74 -3.14
N LYS A 116 -14.33 -3.54 -3.10
CA LYS A 116 -14.96 -2.23 -3.15
C LYS A 116 -14.64 -1.42 -1.89
N ILE A 117 -14.25 -0.17 -2.07
CA ILE A 117 -14.10 0.82 -1.01
C ILE A 117 -15.51 1.33 -0.67
N THR A 118 -16.03 0.90 0.48
CA THR A 118 -17.34 1.35 0.97
C THR A 118 -17.30 2.75 1.55
N GLU A 119 -16.15 3.14 2.12
CA GLU A 119 -15.95 4.43 2.73
C GLU A 119 -14.60 5.00 2.29
N LYS A 120 -14.63 5.86 1.26
CA LYS A 120 -13.41 6.53 0.78
C LYS A 120 -12.91 7.51 1.84
N LYS A 121 -11.63 7.39 2.19
CA LYS A 121 -10.93 8.32 3.10
C LYS A 121 -9.86 9.10 2.32
N PRO A 122 -9.56 10.37 2.68
CA PRO A 122 -8.41 11.07 2.14
C PRO A 122 -7.11 10.44 2.65
N VAL A 123 -6.04 10.48 1.84
CA VAL A 123 -4.74 9.85 2.16
C VAL A 123 -4.15 10.37 3.47
N GLU A 124 -4.44 11.60 3.85
CA GLU A 124 -4.01 12.18 5.12
C GLU A 124 -4.42 11.36 6.35
N LYS A 125 -5.61 10.72 6.33
CA LYS A 125 -6.06 9.88 7.45
C LYS A 125 -5.12 8.70 7.67
N TYR A 126 -4.58 8.14 6.60
CA TYR A 126 -3.58 7.08 6.64
C TYR A 126 -2.20 7.63 7.03
N LEU A 127 -1.76 8.74 6.42
CA LEU A 127 -0.41 9.29 6.60
C LEU A 127 -0.19 9.91 7.99
N LYS A 128 -1.17 10.63 8.55
CA LYS A 128 -1.05 11.34 9.85
C LYS A 128 -0.75 10.43 11.03
N LEU A 129 -1.17 9.17 10.96
CA LEU A 129 -0.93 8.18 12.02
C LEU A 129 0.50 7.64 12.03
N GLN A 130 1.28 7.86 10.96
CA GLN A 130 2.59 7.24 10.77
C GLN A 130 3.70 8.27 10.98
N GLY A 131 4.53 8.09 12.02
CA GLY A 131 5.63 9.02 12.30
C GLY A 131 6.67 9.12 11.17
N ARG A 132 6.76 8.11 10.28
CA ARG A 132 7.61 8.15 9.07
C ARG A 132 7.20 9.21 8.03
N PHE A 133 6.01 9.81 8.16
CA PHE A 133 5.49 10.87 7.28
C PHE A 133 5.26 12.20 8.00
N SER A 134 5.60 12.29 9.30
CA SER A 134 5.30 13.45 10.14
C SER A 134 5.86 14.78 9.62
N HIS A 135 7.00 14.75 8.93
CA HIS A 135 7.63 15.94 8.33
C HIS A 135 6.85 16.50 7.14
N LEU A 136 6.10 15.67 6.40
CA LEU A 136 5.30 16.13 5.26
C LEU A 136 4.18 17.10 5.66
N PHE A 137 3.80 17.12 6.94
CA PHE A 137 2.74 18.00 7.45
C PHE A 137 3.25 19.37 7.93
N LYS A 138 4.57 19.64 7.82
CA LYS A 138 5.18 20.83 8.44
C LYS A 138 5.36 22.02 7.49
N ASN A 139 5.50 21.78 6.19
CA ASN A 139 5.81 22.82 5.21
C ASN A 139 5.00 22.63 3.91
N ASP A 140 5.08 23.60 3.00
CA ASP A 140 4.30 23.57 1.77
C ASP A 140 4.77 22.51 0.77
N ASP A 141 6.05 22.16 0.76
CA ASP A 141 6.54 21.08 -0.10
C ASP A 141 6.03 19.71 0.35
N GLY A 142 5.93 19.48 1.65
CA GLY A 142 5.28 18.29 2.20
C GLY A 142 3.78 18.22 1.85
N LYS A 143 3.08 19.35 1.85
CA LYS A 143 1.68 19.41 1.38
C LYS A 143 1.55 19.04 -0.10
N LYS A 144 2.44 19.58 -0.96
CA LYS A 144 2.48 19.20 -2.39
C LYS A 144 2.70 17.69 -2.56
N GLU A 145 3.58 17.09 -1.75
CA GLU A 145 3.81 15.64 -1.78
C GLU A 145 2.55 14.85 -1.37
N ILE A 146 1.83 15.30 -0.33
CA ILE A 146 0.56 14.70 0.08
C ILE A 146 -0.49 14.77 -1.05
N GLU A 147 -0.54 15.87 -1.80
CA GLU A 147 -1.42 15.99 -2.97
C GLU A 147 -1.04 15.01 -4.09
N LEU A 148 0.25 14.80 -4.34
CA LEU A 148 0.71 13.79 -5.31
C LEU A 148 0.34 12.38 -4.86
N ILE A 149 0.49 12.07 -3.57
CA ILE A 149 0.05 10.80 -2.99
C ILE A 149 -1.47 10.63 -3.12
N GLN A 150 -2.25 11.70 -2.94
CA GLN A 150 -3.70 11.68 -3.14
C GLN A 150 -4.06 11.38 -4.60
N LYS A 151 -3.38 12.01 -5.57
CA LYS A 151 -3.57 11.72 -7.01
C LYS A 151 -3.24 10.26 -7.36
N LEU A 152 -2.21 9.68 -6.75
CA LEU A 152 -1.90 8.26 -6.91
C LEU A 152 -3.04 7.36 -6.39
N ALA A 153 -3.57 7.68 -5.20
CA ALA A 153 -4.73 6.99 -4.64
C ALA A 153 -5.95 7.08 -5.57
N ASP A 154 -6.25 8.27 -6.09
CA ASP A 154 -7.38 8.49 -7.00
C ASP A 154 -7.19 7.73 -8.33
N SER A 155 -5.97 7.70 -8.88
CA SER A 155 -5.64 6.92 -10.07
C SER A 155 -5.82 5.41 -9.86
N ASN A 156 -5.43 4.88 -8.70
CA ASN A 156 -5.69 3.47 -8.35
C ASN A 156 -7.20 3.20 -8.25
N ILE A 157 -7.96 4.11 -7.65
CA ILE A 157 -9.42 3.99 -7.53
C ILE A 157 -10.07 3.91 -8.91
N GLU A 158 -9.68 4.79 -9.83
CA GLU A 158 -10.18 4.80 -11.20
C GLU A 158 -9.76 3.54 -11.97
N LYS A 159 -8.46 3.22 -11.97
CA LYS A 159 -7.88 2.07 -12.69
C LYS A 159 -8.57 0.75 -12.34
N TYR A 160 -8.85 0.53 -11.06
CA TYR A 160 -9.43 -0.72 -10.56
C TYR A 160 -10.93 -0.62 -10.29
N ARG A 161 -11.56 0.53 -10.57
CA ARG A 161 -12.98 0.83 -10.31
C ARG A 161 -13.40 0.49 -8.88
N LEU A 162 -12.64 1.01 -7.91
CA LEU A 162 -12.78 0.61 -6.50
C LEU A 162 -14.03 1.17 -5.80
N LEU A 163 -14.82 2.03 -6.46
CA LEU A 163 -16.06 2.59 -5.93
C LEU A 163 -17.33 1.93 -6.51
N GLU A 164 -17.17 1.07 -7.51
CA GLU A 164 -18.25 0.36 -8.19
C GLU A 164 -18.55 -0.98 -7.52
#